data_AF-A0A7Y2U2B4-F1
#
_entry.id   AF-A0A7Y2U2B4-F1
#
_cell.length_a   1.000
_cell.length_b   1.000
_cell.length_c   1.000
_cell.angle_alpha   90.00
_cell.angle_beta   90.00
_cell.angle_gamma   90.00
#
_symmetry.space_group_name_H-M   'P 1'
#
loop_
_entity.id
_entity.type
_entity.pdbx_description
1 polymer ?
#
loop_
_entity_poly.entity_id
_entity_poly.type
_entity_poly.pdbx_seq_one_letter_code
_entity_poly.pdbx_strand_id
1 'polypeptide(L)' 'MEEIFQDIQSDIRYDHELNGCLNCGICTATCPAAHYYDFSPREIVQLLWTENLEGIYDAMQEKIWA' A
#
# COMPACT_ATOMS: atom_id res chain seq x y z
N MET A 1 15.27 -3.17 3.88
CA MET A 1 14.15 -2.53 3.17
C MET A 1 13.96 -3.14 1.79
N GLU A 2 15.01 -3.28 0.97
CA GLU A 2 14.92 -3.91 -0.36
C GLU A 2 14.37 -5.34 -0.34
N GLU A 3 14.72 -6.17 0.63
CA GLU A 3 14.22 -7.55 0.75
C GLU A 3 12.69 -7.63 0.88
N ILE A 4 12.08 -6.76 1.70
CA ILE A 4 10.62 -6.69 1.86
C ILE A 4 9.95 -6.23 0.57
N PHE A 5 10.56 -5.27 -0.12
CA PHE A 5 10.02 -4.78 -1.38
C PHE A 5 10.10 -5.84 -2.48
N GLN A 6 11.19 -6.59 -2.55
CA GLN A 6 11.33 -7.74 -3.45
C GLN A 6 10.29 -8.82 -3.14
N ASP A 7 9.99 -9.07 -1.87
CA ASP A 7 8.92 -10.00 -1.47
C ASP A 7 7.55 -9.53 -1.98
N ILE A 8 7.22 -8.24 -1.81
CA ILE A 8 5.98 -7.65 -2.34
C ILE A 8 5.93 -7.75 -3.88
N GLN A 9 7.03 -7.43 -4.57
CA GLN A 9 7.14 -7.53 -6.04
C GLN A 9 7.03 -8.96 -6.55
N SER A 10 7.38 -9.95 -5.72
CA SER A 10 7.29 -11.37 -6.09
C SER A 10 5.86 -11.92 -6.08
N ASP A 11 4.90 -11.19 -5.49
CA ASP A 11 3.50 -11.59 -5.50
C ASP A 11 2.96 -11.61 -6.94
N ILE A 12 2.32 -12.72 -7.32
CA ILE A 12 1.77 -12.93 -8.67
C ILE A 12 0.75 -11.85 -9.08
N ARG A 13 0.19 -11.13 -8.11
CA ARG A 13 -0.79 -10.04 -8.31
C ARG A 13 -0.12 -8.68 -8.44
N TYR A 14 1.17 -8.55 -8.18
CA TYR A 14 1.83 -7.26 -8.16
C TYR A 14 1.62 -6.52 -9.49
N ASP A 15 1.92 -7.16 -10.62
CA ASP A 15 1.86 -6.50 -11.92
C ASP A 15 0.44 -6.17 -12.40
N HIS A 16 -0.57 -6.98 -12.05
CA HIS A 16 -1.93 -6.78 -12.56
C HIS A 16 -2.76 -5.91 -11.62
N GLU A 17 -2.73 -6.19 -10.32
CA GLU A 17 -3.54 -5.50 -9.32
C GLU A 17 -2.93 -4.15 -8.94
N LEU A 18 -1.60 -4.06 -8.80
CA LEU A 18 -0.96 -2.78 -8.47
C LEU A 18 -1.04 -1.83 -9.67
N ASN A 19 -0.64 -2.27 -10.87
CA ASN A 19 -0.69 -1.42 -12.06
C ASN A 19 -2.13 -1.19 -12.57
N GLY A 20 -3.09 -2.00 -12.14
CA GLY A 20 -4.52 -1.81 -12.40
C GLY A 20 -5.18 -0.73 -11.55
N CYS A 21 -4.49 -0.17 -10.55
CA CYS A 21 -5.06 0.87 -9.70
C CYS A 21 -5.37 2.15 -10.51
N LEU A 22 -6.59 2.66 -10.37
CA LEU A 22 -7.05 3.88 -11.08
C LEU A 22 -7.01 5.14 -10.19
N ASN A 23 -6.48 5.03 -8.97
CA ASN A 23 -6.57 6.07 -7.93
C ASN A 23 -8.00 6.53 -7.56
N CYS A 24 -9.03 5.77 -7.95
CA CYS A 24 -10.43 6.15 -7.78
C CYS A 24 -10.90 6.24 -6.31
N GLY A 25 -10.19 5.59 -5.37
CA GLY A 25 -10.47 5.70 -3.93
C GLY A 25 -11.55 4.76 -3.39
N ILE A 26 -12.08 3.84 -4.20
CA ILE A 26 -13.04 2.82 -3.73
C ILE A 26 -12.45 1.96 -2.62
N CYS A 27 -11.17 1.59 -2.71
CA CYS A 27 -10.49 0.83 -1.65
C CYS A 27 -10.46 1.60 -0.32
N THR A 28 -10.19 2.92 -0.33
CA THR A 28 -10.24 3.75 0.88
C THR A 28 -11.65 3.89 1.41
N ALA A 29 -12.64 4.11 0.53
CA ALA A 29 -14.04 4.32 0.93
C ALA A 29 -14.70 3.05 1.52
N THR A 30 -14.23 1.87 1.13
CA THR A 30 -14.82 0.59 1.54
C THR A 30 -14.02 -0.16 2.61
N CYS A 31 -12.76 0.23 2.85
CA CYS A 31 -11.92 -0.42 3.85
C CYS A 31 -12.36 -0.07 5.27
N PRO A 32 -12.78 -1.05 6.09
CA PRO A 32 -13.15 -0.78 7.47
C PRO A 32 -11.95 -0.28 8.30
N ALA A 33 -10.76 -0.82 8.06
CA ALA A 33 -9.56 -0.46 8.82
C ALA A 33 -9.16 1.01 8.58
N ALA A 34 -9.25 1.51 7.34
CA ALA A 34 -9.01 2.92 7.01
C ALA A 34 -10.01 3.89 7.66
N HIS A 35 -11.10 3.39 8.25
CA HIS A 35 -12.03 4.20 9.04
C HIS A 35 -11.56 4.41 10.49
N TYR A 36 -10.77 3.47 11.03
CA TYR A 36 -10.35 3.46 12.43
C TYR A 36 -8.87 3.84 12.62
N TYR A 37 -8.05 3.63 11.60
CA TYR A 37 -6.61 3.87 11.63
C TYR A 37 -6.22 4.95 10.62
N ASP A 38 -5.14 5.68 10.91
CA ASP A 38 -4.64 6.77 10.07
C ASP A 38 -3.82 6.25 8.88
N PHE A 39 -4.44 5.40 8.07
CA PHE A 39 -3.87 4.94 6.80
C PHE A 39 -4.92 4.87 5.71
N SER A 40 -4.45 4.94 4.47
CA SER A 40 -5.28 4.75 3.29
C SER A 40 -4.69 3.64 2.42
N PRO A 41 -5.44 2.57 2.09
CA PRO A 41 -4.94 1.52 1.20
C PRO A 41 -4.57 2.07 -0.19
N ARG A 42 -5.19 3.17 -0.64
CA ARG A 42 -4.78 3.87 -1.87
C ARG A 42 -3.40 4.53 -1.75
N GLU A 43 -3.09 5.11 -0.59
CA GLU A 43 -1.78 5.73 -0.35
C GLU A 43 -0.68 4.66 -0.39
N ILE A 44 -0.94 3.48 0.18
CA ILE A 44 -0.01 2.34 0.10
C ILE A 44 0.31 1.97 -1.35
N VAL A 45 -0.71 1.92 -2.22
CA VAL A 45 -0.50 1.64 -3.65
C VAL A 45 0.34 2.74 -4.32
N GLN A 46 0.12 4.01 -3.98
CA GLN A 46 0.91 5.13 -4.51
C GLN A 46 2.37 5.09 -4.06
N LEU A 47 2.62 4.68 -2.81
CA LEU A 47 3.96 4.50 -2.28
C LEU A 47 4.69 3.35 -2.99
N LEU A 48 3.99 2.23 -3.25
CA LEU A 48 4.53 1.11 -4.02
C LEU A 48 4.84 1.49 -5.47
N TRP A 49 3.99 2.27 -6.14
CA TRP A 49 4.26 2.77 -7.50
C TRP A 49 5.43 3.73 -7.60
N THR A 50 5.67 4.52 -6.56
CA THR A 50 6.81 5.46 -6.51
C THR A 50 8.06 4.80 -5.95
N GLU A 51 8.00 3.50 -5.64
CA GLU A 51 9.06 2.73 -4.99
C GLU A 51 9.61 3.43 -3.74
N ASN A 52 8.74 4.15 -3.02
CA ASN A 52 9.09 4.90 -1.82
C ASN A 52 9.16 3.94 -0.62
N LEU A 53 10.28 3.23 -0.52
CA LEU A 53 10.55 2.21 0.49
C LEU A 53 10.42 2.72 1.93
N GLU A 54 10.90 3.93 2.19
CA GLU A 54 10.80 4.58 3.50
C GLU A 54 9.33 4.82 3.86
N GLY A 55 8.56 5.43 2.94
CA GLY A 55 7.14 5.65 3.16
C GLY A 55 6.32 4.36 3.34
N ILE A 56 6.66 3.28 2.63
CA ILE A 56 6.04 1.96 2.82
C ILE A 56 6.32 1.45 4.24
N TYR A 57 7.56 1.55 4.69
CA TYR A 57 7.97 1.09 6.00
C TYR A 57 7.25 1.87 7.12
N ASP A 58 7.24 3.20 7.02
CA ASP A 58 6.53 4.08 7.97
C ASP A 58 5.04 3.76 8.00
N ALA A 59 4.43 3.57 6.84
CA ALA A 59 3.02 3.21 6.77
C ALA A 59 2.72 1.85 7.43
N MET A 60 3.62 0.86 7.30
CA MET A 60 3.46 -0.42 7.99
C MET A 60 3.58 -0.26 9.51
N GLN A 61 4.62 0.42 10.01
CA GLN A 61 4.91 0.45 11.44
C GLN A 61 4.05 1.45 12.22
N GLU A 62 3.77 2.61 11.64
CA GLU A 62 3.18 3.75 12.36
C GLU A 62 1.72 4.01 12.02
N LYS A 63 1.22 3.45 10.90
CA LYS A 63 -0.13 3.74 10.42
C LYS A 63 -1.05 2.51 10.44
N ILE A 64 -0.64 1.40 9.83
CA ILE A 64 -1.49 0.21 9.65
C ILE A 64 -1.66 -0.58 10.96
N TRP A 65 -0.60 -0.69 11.76
CA TRP A 65 -0.55 -1.54 12.96
C TRP A 65 -0.39 -0.76 14.28
N ALA A 66 -0.60 0.56 14.26
CA ALA A 66 -0.51 1.44 15.43
C ALA A 66 -1.69 1.29 16.40
#